data_AF-A0A812W6U1-F1
#
_entry.id   AF-A0A812W6U1-F1
#
_cell.length_a   1.000
_cell.length_b   1.000
_cell.length_c   1.000
_cell.angle_alpha   90.00
_cell.angle_beta   90.00
_cell.angle_gamma   90.00
#
_symmetry.space_group_name_H-M   'P 1'
#
loop_
_entity.id
_entity.type
_entity.pdbx_description
1 polymer ?
#
loop_
_entity_poly.entity_id
_entity_poly.type
_entity_poly.pdbx_seq_one_letter_code
_entity_poly.pdbx_strand_id
1 'polypeptide(L)'
;MEPDGSSEAEGRAAFSIFEQRRAQLQASVVRDRGVIYFASPRTAADAFPPRSMDLALVDFRGCSAELVQERFALWESKVKPGGILLGVGFAPTFPEIVTAVCAQRFSTDLHIGTGGGFWWLVEPPEEE
;
A
#
# COMPACT_ATOMS: atom_id res chain seq x y z
N MET A 1 -14.24 -19.09 28.03
CA MET A 1 -13.47 -18.33 27.03
C MET A 1 -14.49 -17.50 26.29
N GLU A 2 -14.74 -16.28 26.77
CA GLU A 2 -15.67 -15.36 26.10
C GLU A 2 -15.01 -14.90 24.79
N PRO A 3 -15.75 -14.86 23.67
CA PRO A 3 -15.22 -14.28 22.44
C PRO A 3 -14.88 -12.82 22.70
N ASP A 4 -13.68 -12.42 22.28
CA ASP A 4 -13.15 -11.08 22.47
C ASP A 4 -14.03 -10.06 21.70
N GLY A 5 -14.99 -9.45 22.40
CA GLY A 5 -15.98 -8.54 21.83
C GLY A 5 -15.39 -7.29 21.17
N SER A 6 -14.09 -7.02 21.39
CA SER A 6 -13.34 -5.95 20.72
C SER A 6 -13.13 -6.24 19.24
N SER A 7 -12.80 -7.48 18.88
CA SER A 7 -12.51 -7.90 17.50
C SER A 7 -13.75 -7.89 16.60
N GLU A 8 -14.91 -8.24 17.16
CA GLU A 8 -16.18 -8.18 16.41
C GLU A 8 -16.62 -6.73 16.13
N ALA A 9 -16.42 -5.82 17.08
CA ALA A 9 -16.79 -4.42 16.92
C ALA A 9 -15.91 -3.72 15.86
N GLU A 10 -14.61 -4.00 15.87
CA GLU A 10 -13.65 -3.51 14.86
C GLU A 10 -13.98 -4.03 13.46
N GLY A 11 -14.29 -5.33 13.34
CA GLY A 11 -14.70 -5.94 12.07
C GLY A 11 -15.97 -5.30 11.48
N ARG A 12 -16.98 -5.02 12.33
CA ARG A 12 -18.21 -4.34 11.90
C ARG A 12 -17.95 -2.89 11.45
N ALA A 13 -17.10 -2.16 12.17
CA ALA A 13 -16.73 -0.80 11.81
C ALA A 13 -15.99 -0.75 10.47
N ALA A 14 -15.00 -1.63 10.27
CA ALA A 14 -14.25 -1.74 9.02
C ALA A 14 -15.16 -2.09 7.83
N PHE A 15 -16.08 -3.03 8.01
CA PHE A 15 -17.05 -3.40 6.97
C PHE A 15 -17.99 -2.26 6.61
N SER A 16 -18.47 -1.49 7.60
CA SER A 16 -19.30 -0.31 7.37
C SER A 16 -18.57 0.75 6.52
N ILE A 17 -17.30 1.02 6.83
CA ILE A 17 -16.46 1.95 6.03
C ILE A 17 -16.30 1.42 4.60
N PHE A 18 -16.04 0.12 4.43
CA PHE A 18 -15.95 -0.49 3.11
C PHE A 18 -17.23 -0.28 2.29
N GLU A 19 -18.40 -0.57 2.85
CA GLU A 19 -19.69 -0.38 2.17
C GLU A 19 -19.92 1.08 1.77
N GLN A 20 -19.58 2.02 2.66
CA GLN A 20 -19.65 3.45 2.34
C GLN A 20 -18.73 3.82 1.17
N ARG A 21 -17.48 3.33 1.14
CA ARG A 21 -16.54 3.60 0.04
C ARG A 21 -17.00 2.95 -1.26
N ARG A 22 -17.57 1.74 -1.20
CA ARG A 22 -18.14 1.05 -2.36
C ARG A 22 -19.29 1.82 -2.97
N ALA A 23 -20.21 2.32 -2.15
CA ALA A 23 -21.31 3.16 -2.61
C ALA A 23 -20.80 4.48 -3.25
N GLN A 24 -19.78 5.11 -2.64
CA GLN A 24 -19.14 6.30 -3.21
C GLN A 24 -18.51 6.03 -4.58
N LEU A 25 -17.82 4.90 -4.75
CA LEU A 25 -17.25 4.51 -6.04
C LEU A 25 -18.35 4.29 -7.08
N GLN A 26 -19.44 3.60 -6.72
CA GLN A 26 -20.58 3.35 -7.62
C GLN A 26 -21.25 4.65 -8.09
N ALA A 27 -21.25 5.69 -7.26
CA ALA A 27 -21.76 7.01 -7.58
C ALA A 27 -20.75 7.90 -8.35
N SER A 28 -19.51 7.45 -8.53
CA SER A 28 -18.43 8.26 -9.13
C SER A 28 -18.35 8.13 -10.66
N VAL A 29 -17.64 9.06 -11.30
CA VAL A 29 -17.34 9.03 -12.75
C VAL A 29 -16.39 7.91 -13.15
N VAL A 30 -15.75 7.23 -12.19
CA VAL A 30 -14.84 6.10 -12.42
C VAL A 30 -15.45 4.76 -12.04
N ARG A 31 -16.77 4.70 -11.78
CA ARG A 31 -17.46 3.47 -11.33
C ARG A 31 -17.17 2.24 -12.19
N ASP A 32 -17.03 2.42 -13.51
CA ASP A 32 -16.81 1.32 -14.47
C ASP A 32 -15.32 0.96 -14.63
N ARG A 33 -14.42 1.68 -13.96
CA ARG A 33 -12.96 1.51 -14.01
C ARG A 33 -12.32 1.28 -12.64
N GLY A 34 -13.08 1.40 -11.56
CA GLY A 34 -12.62 1.18 -10.20
C GLY A 34 -13.18 -0.09 -9.61
N VAL A 35 -12.40 -0.74 -8.74
CA VAL A 35 -12.82 -1.87 -7.92
C VAL A 35 -12.33 -1.63 -6.50
N ILE A 36 -13.14 -1.99 -5.51
CA ILE A 36 -12.73 -1.97 -4.10
C ILE A 36 -12.71 -3.42 -3.60
N TYR A 37 -11.59 -3.80 -2.99
CA TYR A 37 -11.40 -5.10 -2.36
C TYR A 37 -11.47 -4.94 -0.84
N PHE A 38 -12.33 -5.72 -0.19
CA PHE A 38 -12.29 -5.89 1.26
C PHE A 38 -11.47 -7.15 1.57
N ALA A 39 -10.15 -6.99 1.66
CA ALA A 39 -9.22 -8.11 1.79
C ALA A 39 -7.94 -7.70 2.52
N SER A 40 -7.16 -8.68 2.98
CA SER A 40 -5.80 -8.43 3.46
C SER A 40 -4.91 -7.91 2.32
N PRO A 41 -3.83 -7.16 2.62
CA PRO A 41 -2.93 -6.63 1.59
C PRO A 41 -2.38 -7.70 0.63
N ARG A 42 -2.05 -8.88 1.13
CA ARG A 42 -1.58 -10.02 0.33
C ARG A 42 -2.64 -10.49 -0.67
N THR A 43 -3.85 -10.76 -0.16
CA THR A 43 -4.98 -11.17 -1.00
C THR A 43 -5.33 -10.12 -2.05
N ALA A 44 -5.26 -8.83 -1.70
CA ALA A 44 -5.46 -7.73 -2.65
C ALA A 44 -4.37 -7.69 -3.74
N ALA A 45 -3.10 -7.90 -3.36
CA ALA A 45 -2.00 -7.94 -4.32
C ALA A 45 -2.08 -9.17 -5.26
N ASP A 46 -2.64 -10.28 -4.80
CA ASP A 46 -2.83 -11.50 -5.60
C ASP A 46 -3.87 -11.36 -6.71
N ALA A 47 -4.76 -10.34 -6.63
CA ALA A 47 -5.66 -9.99 -7.72
C ALA A 47 -4.93 -9.44 -8.96
N PHE A 48 -3.65 -9.05 -8.81
CA PHE A 48 -2.84 -8.48 -9.88
C PHE A 48 -1.72 -9.44 -10.30
N PRO A 49 -1.55 -9.71 -11.62
CA PRO A 49 -0.39 -10.44 -12.10
C PRO A 49 0.92 -9.72 -11.75
N PRO A 50 2.05 -10.43 -11.65
CA PRO A 50 3.35 -9.81 -11.51
C PRO A 50 3.60 -8.78 -12.63
N ARG A 51 4.25 -7.65 -12.29
CA ARG A 51 4.63 -6.61 -13.25
C ARG A 51 3.47 -6.13 -14.15
N SER A 52 2.27 -5.98 -13.60
CA SER A 52 1.07 -5.59 -14.36
C SER A 52 0.63 -4.14 -14.13
N MET A 53 1.09 -3.50 -13.06
CA MET A 53 0.68 -2.15 -12.69
C MET A 53 1.72 -1.10 -13.11
N ASP A 54 1.25 0.05 -13.59
CA ASP A 54 2.12 1.20 -13.87
C ASP A 54 2.44 2.01 -12.59
N LEU A 55 1.55 1.96 -11.60
CA LEU A 55 1.66 2.71 -10.36
C LEU A 55 1.03 1.96 -9.18
N ALA A 56 1.69 1.98 -8.02
CA ALA A 56 1.15 1.50 -6.75
C ALA A 56 1.27 2.58 -5.67
N LEU A 57 0.15 3.02 -5.10
CA LEU A 57 0.11 3.87 -3.90
C LEU A 57 -0.22 2.99 -2.70
N VAL A 58 0.65 2.99 -1.70
CA VAL A 58 0.47 2.19 -0.49
C VAL A 58 0.56 3.07 0.76
N ASP A 59 -0.44 2.93 1.64
CA ASP A 59 -0.42 3.55 2.96
C ASP A 59 0.15 2.57 3.99
N PHE A 60 1.26 2.96 4.59
CA PHE A 60 2.03 2.16 5.54
C PHE A 60 1.83 2.59 6.99
N ARG A 61 1.01 3.61 7.24
CA ARG A 61 0.82 4.15 8.59
C ARG A 61 0.24 3.07 9.52
N GLY A 62 0.79 2.99 10.72
CA GLY A 62 0.43 1.96 11.70
C GLY A 62 1.11 0.60 11.49
N CYS A 63 2.00 0.46 10.51
CA CYS A 63 2.82 -0.75 10.33
C CYS A 63 4.14 -0.64 11.10
N SER A 64 4.69 -1.78 11.54
CA SER A 64 6.10 -1.86 11.97
C SER A 64 7.03 -1.74 10.76
N ALA A 65 8.31 -1.41 10.99
CA ALA A 65 9.28 -1.25 9.90
C ALA A 65 9.44 -2.52 9.06
N GLU A 66 9.42 -3.70 9.69
CA GLU A 66 9.50 -5.00 9.01
C GLU A 66 8.29 -5.23 8.11
N LEU A 67 7.08 -4.89 8.60
CA LEU A 67 5.85 -5.01 7.81
C LEU A 67 5.83 -4.02 6.65
N VAL A 68 6.42 -2.82 6.81
CA VAL A 68 6.60 -1.87 5.71
C VAL A 68 7.50 -2.47 4.62
N GLN A 69 8.63 -3.05 4.99
CA GLN A 69 9.54 -3.72 4.04
C GLN A 69 8.88 -4.89 3.32
N GLU A 70 8.16 -5.76 4.04
CA GLU A 70 7.41 -6.87 3.43
C GLU A 70 6.40 -6.34 2.40
N ARG A 71 5.68 -5.26 2.73
CA ARG A 71 4.70 -4.66 1.84
C ARG A 71 5.35 -3.95 0.65
N PHE A 72 6.52 -3.33 0.81
CA PHE A 72 7.26 -2.80 -0.33
C PHE A 72 7.58 -3.91 -1.32
N ALA A 73 8.21 -5.01 -0.88
CA ALA A 73 8.54 -6.14 -1.75
C ALA A 73 7.29 -6.73 -2.43
N LEU A 74 6.19 -6.87 -1.67
CA LEU A 74 4.92 -7.36 -2.19
C LEU A 74 4.41 -6.49 -3.35
N TRP A 75 4.29 -5.18 -3.14
CA TRP A 75 3.72 -4.27 -4.14
C TRP A 75 4.68 -3.96 -5.28
N GLU A 76 5.99 -3.88 -5.01
CA GLU A 76 7.04 -3.72 -6.01
C GLU A 76 7.00 -4.87 -7.05
N SER A 77 6.75 -6.11 -6.61
CA SER A 77 6.59 -7.26 -7.51
C SER A 77 5.41 -7.14 -8.49
N LYS A 78 4.42 -6.30 -8.17
CA LYS A 78 3.23 -6.07 -8.99
C LYS A 78 3.39 -4.89 -9.95
N VAL A 79 4.33 -3.98 -9.66
CA VAL A 79 4.64 -2.82 -10.51
C VAL A 79 5.62 -3.19 -11.61
N LYS A 80 5.36 -2.73 -12.83
CA LYS A 80 6.21 -2.93 -14.02
C LYS A 80 7.60 -2.30 -13.81
N PRO A 81 8.65 -2.82 -14.48
CA PRO A 81 9.89 -2.06 -14.63
C PRO A 81 9.61 -0.66 -15.21
N GLY A 82 10.19 0.38 -14.61
CA GLY A 82 9.92 1.78 -14.93
C GLY A 82 8.59 2.34 -14.41
N GLY A 83 7.77 1.51 -13.75
CA GLY A 83 6.58 1.97 -13.02
C GLY A 83 6.93 2.62 -11.69
N ILE A 84 5.95 3.20 -11.01
CA ILE A 84 6.15 3.97 -9.77
C ILE A 84 5.58 3.22 -8.57
N LEU A 85 6.42 2.97 -7.57
CA LEU A 85 5.96 2.61 -6.23
C LEU A 85 6.02 3.85 -5.35
N LEU A 86 4.89 4.19 -4.73
CA LEU A 86 4.76 5.38 -3.91
C LEU A 86 4.05 5.09 -2.60
N GLY A 87 4.41 5.85 -1.58
CA GLY A 87 3.86 5.72 -0.25
C GLY A 87 3.61 7.04 0.43
N VAL A 88 2.92 6.96 1.56
CA VAL A 88 2.66 8.09 2.46
C VAL A 88 3.22 7.82 3.84
N GLY A 89 3.59 8.88 4.54
CA GLY A 89 4.08 8.81 5.91
C GLY A 89 5.61 8.87 6.05
N PHE A 90 6.36 9.29 5.04
CA PHE A 90 7.78 9.63 5.21
C PHE A 90 7.91 10.94 5.99
N ALA A 91 7.73 10.86 7.30
CA ALA A 91 7.75 11.98 8.23
C ALA A 91 8.21 11.52 9.61
N PRO A 92 8.78 12.41 10.44
CA PRO A 92 9.24 12.05 11.79
C PRO A 92 8.16 11.47 12.71
N THR A 93 6.88 11.73 12.42
CA THR A 93 5.74 11.15 13.17
C THR A 93 5.50 9.67 12.87
N PHE A 94 6.13 9.12 11.83
CA PHE A 94 6.07 7.70 11.46
C PHE A 94 7.50 7.16 11.26
N PRO A 95 8.30 7.07 12.34
CA PRO A 95 9.72 6.72 12.26
C PRO A 95 9.95 5.32 11.68
N GLU A 96 8.99 4.40 11.80
CA GLU A 96 9.03 3.06 11.21
C GLU A 96 9.08 3.11 9.68
N ILE A 97 8.31 4.02 9.07
CA ILE A 97 8.28 4.23 7.63
C ILE A 97 9.60 4.86 7.16
N VAL A 98 10.07 5.88 7.87
CA VAL A 98 11.37 6.52 7.56
C VAL A 98 12.50 5.49 7.64
N THR A 99 12.52 4.68 8.69
CA THR A 99 13.53 3.63 8.88
C THR A 99 13.48 2.60 7.76
N ALA A 100 12.28 2.09 7.43
CA ALA A 100 12.11 1.09 6.37
C ALA A 100 12.53 1.61 4.99
N VAL A 101 12.10 2.83 4.63
CA VAL A 101 12.45 3.47 3.35
C VAL A 101 13.95 3.71 3.28
N CYS A 102 14.55 4.29 4.34
CA CYS A 102 15.98 4.53 4.38
C CYS A 102 16.77 3.22 4.31
N ALA A 103 16.31 2.14 4.95
CA ALA A 103 17.00 0.84 4.88
C ALA A 103 16.97 0.23 3.46
N GLN A 104 15.88 0.38 2.73
CA GLN A 104 15.74 -0.21 1.38
C GLN A 104 16.34 0.67 0.28
N ARG A 105 16.26 1.98 0.43
CA ARG A 105 16.61 2.95 -0.62
C ARG A 105 17.79 3.85 -0.26
N PHE A 106 18.59 3.48 0.75
CA PHE A 106 19.81 4.22 1.08
C PHE A 106 20.71 4.31 -0.16
N SER A 107 21.13 5.52 -0.52
CA SER A 107 21.99 5.77 -1.68
C SER A 107 21.40 5.42 -3.06
N THR A 108 20.07 5.26 -3.14
CA THR A 108 19.34 5.12 -4.41
C THR A 108 18.41 6.30 -4.63
N ASP A 109 17.83 6.41 -5.82
CA ASP A 109 16.83 7.45 -6.09
C ASP A 109 15.59 7.24 -5.22
N LEU A 110 15.31 8.26 -4.40
CA LEU A 110 14.11 8.43 -3.59
C LEU A 110 13.63 9.86 -3.75
N HIS A 111 12.40 10.03 -4.24
CA HIS A 111 11.76 11.33 -4.32
C HIS A 111 10.87 11.56 -3.12
N ILE A 112 10.90 12.78 -2.57
CA ILE A 112 10.10 13.19 -1.42
C ILE A 112 9.16 14.31 -1.85
N GLY A 113 7.88 14.10 -1.60
CA GLY A 113 6.82 15.08 -1.84
C GLY A 113 6.41 15.81 -0.57
N THR A 114 5.57 16.84 -0.74
CA THR A 114 4.93 17.53 0.39
C THR A 114 4.01 16.58 1.16
N GLY A 115 3.83 16.84 2.46
CA GLY A 115 2.93 16.05 3.31
C GLY A 115 3.41 14.63 3.64
N GLY A 116 4.70 14.32 3.44
CA GLY A 116 5.28 13.01 3.74
C GLY A 116 5.00 11.95 2.67
N GLY A 117 4.64 12.35 1.46
CA GLY A 117 4.62 11.45 0.31
C GLY A 117 6.05 11.13 -0.16
N PHE A 118 6.27 9.93 -0.69
CA PHE A 118 7.54 9.51 -1.26
C PHE A 118 7.33 8.51 -2.40
N TRP A 119 8.27 8.43 -3.34
CA TRP A 119 8.21 7.48 -4.44
C TRP A 119 9.57 7.20 -5.08
N TRP A 120 9.67 6.08 -5.81
CA TRP A 120 10.77 5.76 -6.69
C TRP A 120 10.29 4.99 -7.92
N LEU A 121 11.15 4.91 -8.94
CA LEU A 121 10.93 4.06 -10.10
C LEU A 121 11.36 2.63 -9.76
N VAL A 122 10.52 1.66 -10.12
CA VAL A 122 10.83 0.25 -9.94
C VAL A 122 11.83 -0.16 -11.00
N GLU A 123 13.01 -0.56 -10.54
CA GLU A 123 14.12 -0.93 -11.41
C GLU A 123 13.82 -2.23 -12.16
N PRO A 124 14.31 -2.39 -13.39
CA PRO A 124 14.28 -3.69 -14.06
C PRO A 124 15.07 -4.71 -13.23
N PRO A 125 14.67 -6.00 -13.27
CA PRO A 125 15.51 -7.04 -12.67
C PRO A 125 16.89 -7.00 -13.33
N GLU A 126 17.95 -7.12 -12.53
CA GLU A 126 19.31 -7.28 -13.07
C GLU A 126 19.31 -8.53 -13.97
N GLU A 127 19.76 -8.38 -15.22
CA GLU A 127 19.94 -9.52 -16.13
C GLU A 127 21.08 -10.38 -15.56
N GLU A 128 20.77 -11.63 -15.18
CA GLU A 128 21.76 -12.64 -14.78
C GLU A 128 22.62 -13.11 -15.97
#